data_AF-A0A535G602-F1
#
_entry.id   AF-A0A535G602-F1
#
_cell.length_a   1.000
_cell.length_b   1.000
_cell.length_c   1.000
_cell.angle_alpha   90.00
_cell.angle_beta   90.00
_cell.angle_gamma   90.00
#
_symmetry.space_group_name_H-M   'P 1'
#
loop_
_entity.id
_entity.type
_entity.pdbx_description
1 polymer ?
#
loop_
_entity_poly.entity_id
_entity_poly.type
_entity_poly.pdbx_seq_one_letter_code
_entity_poly.pdbx_strand_id
1 'polypeptide(L)'
;MRVFYATDLHGSEVCWRKFLNAAKFYAADVLICGGDMTGKAMIPLVEDRDSYEFTLAGISQRVGREEVADVETQISRKGYYPVRMTSTQVAELDKDPQKVQTLFTEQMC
;
A
#
# COMPACT_ATOMS: atom_id res chain seq x y z
N MET A 1 27.46 20.46 -5.99
CA MET A 1 26.20 19.81 -6.37
C MET A 1 26.23 18.36 -5.93
N ARG A 2 25.32 17.95 -5.05
CA ARG A 2 25.18 16.59 -4.50
C ARG A 2 23.81 16.03 -4.87
N VAL A 3 23.80 14.84 -5.44
CA VAL A 3 22.58 14.13 -5.86
C VAL A 3 22.39 12.92 -4.95
N PHE A 4 21.18 12.71 -4.44
CA PHE A 4 20.77 11.47 -3.80
C PHE A 4 19.81 10.73 -4.75
N TYR A 5 20.22 9.54 -5.19
CA TYR A 5 19.44 8.69 -6.07
C TYR A 5 18.95 7.46 -5.29
N ALA A 6 17.65 7.18 -5.39
CA ALA A 6 17.03 5.94 -4.94
C ALA A 6 16.13 5.38 -6.04
N THR A 7 15.83 4.09 -5.98
CA THR A 7 14.97 3.41 -6.95
C THR A 7 14.07 2.41 -6.22
N ASP A 8 12.94 2.07 -6.84
CA ASP A 8 12.10 0.93 -6.46
C ASP A 8 11.60 1.00 -5.00
N LEU A 9 10.99 2.14 -4.65
CA LEU A 9 10.40 2.32 -3.31
C LEU A 9 9.17 1.43 -3.09
N HIS A 10 8.55 0.96 -4.18
CA HIS A 10 7.40 0.06 -4.20
C HIS A 10 6.27 0.47 -3.22
N GLY A 11 5.83 1.73 -3.31
CA GLY A 11 4.75 2.29 -2.51
C GLY A 11 5.00 2.40 -1.00
N SER A 12 6.19 2.04 -0.49
CA SER A 12 6.44 2.07 0.96
C SER A 12 6.49 3.51 1.49
N GLU A 13 5.48 3.87 2.29
CA GLU A 13 5.41 5.19 2.92
C GLU A 13 6.64 5.48 3.80
N VAL A 14 7.20 4.44 4.44
CA VAL A 14 8.41 4.58 5.27
C VAL A 14 9.62 4.95 4.42
N CYS A 15 9.84 4.25 3.30
CA CYS A 15 10.94 4.54 2.40
C CYS A 15 10.76 5.91 1.73
N TRP A 16 9.53 6.28 1.36
CA TRP A 16 9.20 7.60 0.85
C TRP A 16 9.57 8.73 1.83
N ARG A 17 9.15 8.62 3.10
CA ARG A 17 9.51 9.60 4.14
C ARG A 17 11.02 9.68 4.38
N LYS A 18 11.73 8.54 4.33
CA LYS A 18 13.20 8.52 4.43
C LYS A 18 13.87 9.18 3.23
N PHE A 19 13.39 8.91 2.02
CA PHE A 19 13.87 9.52 0.78
C PHE A 19 13.72 11.05 0.82
N LEU A 20 12.56 11.56 1.21
CA LEU A 20 12.37 13.01 1.36
C LEU A 20 13.31 13.62 2.42
N ASN A 21 13.49 12.95 3.55
CA ASN A 21 14.41 13.41 4.60
C ASN A 21 15.89 13.32 4.19
N ALA A 22 16.23 12.54 3.16
CA ALA A 22 17.60 12.38 2.67
C ALA A 22 18.17 13.71 2.16
N ALA A 23 17.33 14.63 1.66
CA ALA A 23 17.76 15.96 1.24
C ALA A 23 18.46 16.70 2.39
N LYS A 24 17.80 16.78 3.55
CA LYS A 24 18.33 17.43 4.75
C LYS A 24 19.48 16.63 5.36
N PHE A 25 19.31 15.32 5.50
CA PHE A 25 20.27 14.48 6.21
C PHE A 25 21.64 14.43 5.50
N TYR A 26 21.63 14.29 4.18
CA TYR A 26 22.86 14.21 3.38
C TYR A 26 23.27 15.55 2.76
N ALA A 27 22.55 16.65 3.05
CA ALA A 27 22.72 17.93 2.37
C ALA A 27 22.79 17.76 0.83
N ALA A 28 21.82 17.04 0.28
CA ALA A 28 21.70 16.82 -1.16
C ALA A 28 20.95 18.00 -1.80
N ASP A 29 21.46 18.48 -2.93
CA ASP A 29 20.86 19.55 -3.72
C ASP A 29 19.71 19.02 -4.59
N VAL A 30 19.78 17.75 -5.00
CA VAL A 30 18.80 17.09 -5.86
C VAL A 30 18.48 15.70 -5.31
N LEU A 31 17.19 15.37 -5.23
CA LEU A 31 16.69 14.02 -4.98
C LEU A 31 16.14 13.44 -6.29
N ILE A 32 16.53 12.21 -6.63
CA ILE A 32 15.99 11.48 -7.78
C ILE A 32 15.44 10.14 -7.27
N CYS A 33 14.15 9.91 -7.49
CA CYS A 33 13.52 8.60 -7.29
C CYS A 33 13.24 8.01 -8.67
N GLY A 34 14.03 7.03 -9.08
CA GLY A 34 13.79 6.25 -10.29
C GLY A 34 13.00 4.98 -10.03
N GLY A 35 12.82 4.18 -11.08
CA GLY A 35 12.23 2.85 -10.98
C GLY A 35 10.75 2.83 -10.61
N ASP A 36 10.32 1.71 -10.04
CA ASP A 36 8.92 1.45 -9.70
C ASP A 36 8.52 2.09 -8.37
N MET A 37 7.57 3.03 -8.44
CA MET A 37 7.00 3.70 -7.29
C MET A 37 5.67 3.10 -6.83
N THR A 38 5.08 2.18 -7.60
CA THR A 38 3.76 1.60 -7.34
C THR A 38 3.78 0.68 -6.13
N GLY A 39 2.66 0.60 -5.42
CA GLY A 39 2.49 -0.39 -4.35
C GLY A 39 2.55 -1.81 -4.90
N LYS A 40 2.96 -2.75 -4.07
CA LYS A 40 3.22 -4.15 -4.43
C LYS A 40 1.96 -4.92 -4.83
N ALA A 41 0.87 -4.68 -4.12
CA ALA A 41 -0.43 -5.34 -4.30
C ALA A 41 -1.52 -4.63 -3.52
N MET A 42 -2.77 -4.88 -3.88
CA MET A 42 -3.92 -4.58 -3.03
C MET A 42 -4.08 -5.67 -1.95
N ILE A 43 -4.41 -5.24 -0.73
CA ILE A 43 -4.76 -6.14 0.37
C ILE A 43 -6.24 -5.89 0.69
N PRO A 44 -7.13 -6.85 0.40
CA PRO A 44 -8.54 -6.71 0.72
C PRO A 44 -8.74 -6.78 2.24
N LEU A 45 -9.39 -5.76 2.79
CA LEU A 45 -9.92 -5.74 4.15
C LEU A 45 -11.41 -6.08 4.04
N VAL A 46 -11.74 -7.35 4.23
CA VAL A 46 -13.08 -7.89 3.97
C VAL A 46 -13.97 -7.67 5.18
N GLU A 47 -15.10 -7.01 5.00
CA GLU A 47 -16.08 -6.78 6.06
C GLU A 47 -16.71 -8.08 6.57
N ASP A 48 -16.68 -8.27 7.89
CA ASP A 48 -17.40 -9.33 8.60
C ASP A 48 -18.03 -8.79 9.89
N ARG A 49 -19.33 -8.47 9.82
CA ARG A 49 -20.14 -7.92 10.92
C ARG A 49 -19.46 -6.73 11.62
N ASP A 50 -18.87 -6.95 12.79
CA ASP A 50 -18.22 -5.95 13.63
C ASP A 50 -16.68 -5.93 13.47
N SER A 51 -16.18 -6.60 12.44
CA SER A 51 -14.75 -6.79 12.20
C SER A 51 -14.38 -6.73 10.71
N TYR A 52 -13.07 -6.69 10.44
CA TYR A 52 -12.48 -6.88 9.13
C TYR A 52 -11.55 -8.08 9.15
N GLU A 53 -11.62 -8.92 8.12
CA GLU A 53 -10.66 -10.00 7.87
C GLU A 53 -9.71 -9.64 6.73
N PHE A 54 -8.45 -10.01 6.87
CA PHE A 54 -7.46 -9.81 5.81
C PHE A 54 -6.33 -10.82 5.94
N THR A 55 -5.61 -11.04 4.83
CA THR A 55 -4.40 -11.86 4.83
C THR A 55 -3.21 -11.00 4.45
N LEU A 56 -2.20 -10.95 5.31
CA LEU A 56 -0.96 -10.22 5.06
C LEU A 56 0.22 -11.15 5.28
N ALA A 57 1.10 -11.26 4.29
CA ALA A 57 2.26 -12.16 4.31
C ALA A 57 1.90 -13.63 4.65
N GLY A 58 0.76 -14.10 4.13
CA GLY A 58 0.26 -15.46 4.35
C GLY A 58 -0.41 -15.69 5.71
N ILE A 59 -0.55 -14.66 6.54
CA ILE A 59 -1.19 -14.76 7.86
C ILE A 59 -2.55 -14.08 7.80
N SER A 60 -3.61 -14.86 7.99
CA SER A 60 -4.98 -14.36 8.14
C SER A 60 -5.18 -13.76 9.52
N GLN A 61 -5.77 -12.58 9.55
CA GLN A 61 -5.99 -11.78 10.75
C GLN A 61 -7.42 -11.23 10.73
N ARG A 62 -7.96 -11.01 11.92
CA ARG A 62 -9.24 -10.32 12.12
C ARG A 62 -9.04 -9.19 13.12
N VAL A 63 -9.60 -8.03 12.81
CA VAL A 63 -9.52 -6.82 13.66
C VAL A 63 -10.88 -6.18 13.83
N GLY A 64 -11.10 -5.52 14.96
CA GLY A 64 -12.34 -4.77 15.18
C GLY A 64 -12.44 -3.56 14.24
N ARG A 65 -13.67 -3.06 14.03
CA ARG A 65 -13.91 -1.85 13.22
C ARG A 65 -13.15 -0.61 13.71
N GLU A 66 -12.86 -0.52 15.01
CA GLU A 66 -12.12 0.61 15.58
C GLU A 66 -10.61 0.54 15.28
N GLU A 67 -10.08 -0.66 15.05
CA GLU A 67 -8.64 -0.93 14.87
C GLU A 67 -8.22 -0.95 13.38
N VAL A 68 -9.19 -0.92 12.46
CA VAL A 68 -8.92 -1.09 11.02
C VAL A 68 -8.02 0.02 10.46
N ALA A 69 -8.11 1.25 10.97
CA ALA A 69 -7.28 2.36 10.51
C ALA A 69 -5.78 2.16 10.82
N ASP A 70 -5.49 1.50 11.95
CA ASP A 70 -4.12 1.13 12.30
C ASP A 70 -3.59 0.04 11.38
N VAL A 71 -4.43 -0.93 11.03
CA VAL A 71 -4.10 -1.97 10.04
C VAL A 71 -3.82 -1.36 8.66
N GLU A 72 -4.66 -0.45 8.20
CA GLU A 72 -4.45 0.27 6.93
C GLU A 72 -3.10 0.97 6.92
N THR A 73 -2.77 1.68 8.00
CA THR A 73 -1.47 2.34 8.16
C THR A 73 -0.32 1.34 8.10
N GLN A 74 -0.44 0.18 8.76
CA GLN A 74 0.60 -0.86 8.72
C GLN A 74 0.79 -1.46 7.33
N ILE A 75 -0.30 -1.67 6.58
CA ILE A 75 -0.29 -2.18 5.21
C ILE A 75 0.39 -1.17 4.28
N SER A 76 0.02 0.11 4.34
CA SER A 76 0.62 1.19 3.53
C SER A 76 2.11 1.38 3.80
N ARG A 77 2.54 1.28 5.07
CA ARG A 77 3.97 1.34 5.43
C ARG A 77 4.80 0.25 4.78
N LYS A 78 4.21 -0.92 4.53
CA LYS A 78 4.85 -2.07 3.85
C LYS A 78 4.81 -1.95 2.32
N GLY A 79 4.15 -0.93 1.78
CA GLY A 79 4.03 -0.66 0.36
C GLY A 79 2.91 -1.43 -0.33
N TYR A 80 1.81 -1.71 0.39
CA TYR A 80 0.61 -2.32 -0.16
C TYR A 80 -0.56 -1.32 -0.11
N TYR A 81 -1.57 -1.52 -0.94
CA TYR A 81 -2.80 -0.72 -0.94
C TYR A 81 -3.89 -1.43 -0.12
N PRO A 82 -4.23 -0.96 1.10
CA PRO A 82 -5.38 -1.51 1.80
C PRO A 82 -6.67 -1.09 1.12
N VAL A 83 -7.57 -2.04 0.86
CA VAL A 83 -8.86 -1.74 0.23
C VAL A 83 -9.98 -2.39 1.03
N ARG A 84 -10.82 -1.59 1.68
CA ARG A 84 -12.02 -2.10 2.36
C ARG A 84 -13.05 -2.56 1.35
N MET A 85 -13.58 -3.76 1.54
CA MET A 85 -14.57 -4.32 0.62
C MET A 85 -15.46 -5.37 1.30
N THR A 86 -16.61 -5.64 0.71
CA THR A 86 -17.50 -6.73 1.10
C THR A 86 -17.05 -8.04 0.46
N SER A 87 -17.48 -9.17 1.02
CA SER A 87 -17.25 -10.50 0.43
C SER A 87 -17.82 -10.62 -0.99
N THR A 88 -18.93 -9.94 -1.28
CA THR A 88 -19.51 -9.85 -2.63
C THR A 88 -18.57 -9.14 -3.60
N GLN A 89 -17.99 -8.00 -3.21
CA GLN A 89 -17.04 -7.27 -4.05
C GLN A 89 -15.79 -8.09 -4.34
N VAL A 90 -15.25 -8.82 -3.35
CA VAL A 90 -14.14 -9.77 -3.56
C VAL A 90 -14.53 -10.81 -4.61
N ALA A 91 -15.70 -11.44 -4.45
CA ALA A 91 -16.17 -12.47 -5.37
C ALA A 91 -16.46 -11.94 -6.80
N GLU A 92 -16.76 -10.66 -6.96
CA GLU A 92 -16.88 -10.01 -8.27
C GLU A 92 -15.52 -9.76 -8.91
N LEU A 93 -14.53 -9.31 -8.13
CA LEU A 93 -13.16 -9.10 -8.59
C LEU A 93 -12.48 -10.42 -8.99
N ASP A 94 -12.71 -11.50 -8.22
CA ASP A 94 -12.16 -12.83 -8.52
C ASP A 94 -12.62 -13.39 -9.88
N LYS A 95 -13.77 -12.95 -10.37
CA LYS A 95 -14.34 -13.40 -11.65
C LYS A 95 -13.86 -12.58 -12.85
N ASP A 96 -13.25 -11.42 -12.61
CA ASP A 96 -12.94 -10.45 -13.65
C ASP A 96 -11.56 -9.80 -13.43
N PRO A 97 -10.51 -10.35 -14.07
CA PRO A 97 -9.17 -9.79 -14.00
C PRO A 97 -9.07 -8.33 -14.48
N GLN A 98 -9.96 -7.88 -15.37
CA GLN A 98 -9.94 -6.49 -15.83
C GLN A 98 -10.42 -5.55 -14.71
N LYS A 99 -11.42 -5.95 -13.92
CA LYS A 99 -11.83 -5.15 -12.75
C LYS A 99 -10.75 -5.06 -11.69
N VAL A 100 -9.98 -6.13 -11.48
CA VAL A 100 -8.81 -6.10 -10.58
C VAL A 100 -7.79 -5.08 -11.08
N GLN A 101 -7.47 -5.08 -12.38
CA GLN A 101 -6.52 -4.12 -12.96
C GLN A 101 -7.02 -2.67 -12.88
N THR A 102 -8.31 -2.44 -13.15
CA THR A 102 -8.93 -1.12 -13.03
C THR A 102 -8.83 -0.62 -11.59
N LEU A 103 -9.25 -1.42 -10.62
CA LEU A 103 -9.19 -1.06 -9.21
C LEU A 103 -7.75 -0.81 -8.76
N PHE A 104 -6.80 -1.65 -9.18
CA PHE A 104 -5.38 -1.44 -8.88
C PHE A 104 -4.89 -0.09 -9.41
N THR A 105 -5.31 0.28 -10.62
CA THR A 105 -4.96 1.58 -11.24
C THR A 105 -5.58 2.75 -10.49
N GLU A 106 -6.82 2.61 -10.02
CA GLU A 106 -7.47 3.62 -9.18
C GLU A 106 -6.77 3.81 -7.83
N GLN A 107 -6.24 2.74 -7.22
CA GLN A 107 -5.49 2.85 -5.97
C GLN A 107 -4.10 3.51 -6.11
N MET A 108 -3.58 3.63 -7.33
CA MET A 108 -2.29 4.29 -7.60
C MET A 108 -2.39 5.82 -7.66
N CYS A 109 -3.58 6.36 -7.94
CA CYS A 109 -3.83 7.79 -8.19
C CYS A 109 -4.31 8.53 -6.93
#